data_AF-A0A7Y2EPS7-F1
#
_entry.id   AF-A0A7Y2EPS7-F1
#
_cell.length_a   1.000
_cell.length_b   1.000
_cell.length_c   1.000
_cell.angle_alpha   90.00
_cell.angle_beta   90.00
_cell.angle_gamma   90.00
#
_symmetry.space_group_name_H-M   'P 1'
#
loop_
_entity.id
_entity.type
_entity.pdbx_description
1 polymer ?
#
loop_
_entity_poly.entity_id
_entity_poly.type
_entity_poly.pdbx_seq_one_letter_code
_entity_poly.pdbx_strand_id
1 'polypeptide(L)'
;MSQANTQPLSPQKFLLLAANLLHRALVEATRTDAKQLYRRIEEGERAALANVRMEDDSTAAFGLSLDHSEFRGKLNYGAFRASLNTLLANVGQALQEEKAIQVFNAQDGGASMIFGIPAVTVEQGKTNVLVLSADPGASGGTELRLMYLDPQQFEQQFAAPEEGAGGTVA
;
A
#
# COMPACT_ATOMS: atom_id res chain seq x y z
N MET A 1 -29.83 13.69 -18.02
CA MET A 1 -28.83 13.40 -16.98
C MET A 1 -27.94 12.30 -17.52
N SER A 2 -26.86 12.66 -18.20
CA SER A 2 -25.91 11.68 -18.77
C SER A 2 -25.06 11.15 -17.64
N GLN A 3 -25.21 9.87 -17.31
CA GLN A 3 -24.30 9.17 -16.41
C GLN A 3 -22.95 9.12 -17.13
N ALA A 4 -21.97 9.87 -16.63
CA ALA A 4 -20.59 9.71 -17.05
C ALA A 4 -20.21 8.25 -16.78
N ASN A 5 -20.10 7.46 -17.83
CA ASN A 5 -19.60 6.09 -17.78
C ASN A 5 -18.08 6.17 -17.59
N THR A 6 -17.64 6.64 -16.43
CA THR A 6 -16.27 6.43 -15.95
C THR A 6 -16.10 4.94 -15.80
N GLN A 7 -15.56 4.29 -16.84
CA GLN A 7 -15.12 2.91 -16.75
C GLN A 7 -14.16 2.85 -15.55
N PRO A 8 -14.48 2.10 -14.47
CA PRO A 8 -13.58 2.04 -13.33
C PRO A 8 -12.24 1.49 -13.81
N LEU A 9 -11.13 2.19 -13.53
CA LEU A 9 -9.80 1.64 -13.79
C LEU A 9 -9.75 0.22 -13.20
N SER A 10 -9.23 -0.75 -13.96
CA SER A 10 -9.03 -2.08 -13.40
C SER A 10 -8.10 -1.99 -12.18
N PRO A 11 -8.29 -2.82 -11.14
CA PRO A 11 -7.49 -2.74 -9.92
C PRO A 11 -5.97 -2.85 -10.19
N GLN A 12 -5.57 -3.59 -11.21
CA GLN A 12 -4.18 -3.69 -11.67
C GLN A 12 -3.65 -2.37 -12.25
N LYS A 13 -4.42 -1.71 -13.13
CA LYS A 13 -4.04 -0.39 -13.68
C LYS A 13 -3.98 0.66 -12.59
N PHE A 14 -4.92 0.61 -11.66
CA PHE A 14 -4.93 1.49 -10.50
C PHE A 14 -3.69 1.26 -9.63
N LEU A 15 -3.37 0.00 -9.30
CA LEU A 15 -2.21 -0.34 -8.50
C LEU A 15 -0.90 0.10 -9.17
N LEU A 16 -0.78 -0.10 -10.48
CA LEU A 16 0.36 0.38 -11.26
C LEU A 16 0.49 1.91 -11.18
N LEU A 17 -0.62 2.64 -11.32
CA LEU A 17 -0.64 4.09 -11.17
C LEU A 17 -0.21 4.50 -9.76
N ALA A 18 -0.80 3.90 -8.73
CA ALA A 18 -0.46 4.16 -7.33
C ALA A 18 1.02 3.91 -7.04
N ALA A 19 1.56 2.77 -7.49
CA ALA A 19 2.98 2.43 -7.32
C ALA A 19 3.89 3.45 -8.00
N ASN A 20 3.57 3.88 -9.22
CA ASN A 20 4.35 4.92 -9.92
C ASN A 20 4.29 6.28 -9.21
N LEU A 21 3.13 6.68 -8.71
CA LEU A 21 2.99 7.94 -7.96
C LEU A 21 3.79 7.90 -6.65
N LEU A 22 3.72 6.80 -5.91
CA LEU A 22 4.49 6.59 -4.68
C LEU A 22 6.00 6.58 -4.96
N HIS A 23 6.44 5.84 -5.99
CA HIS A 23 7.83 5.79 -6.41
C HIS A 23 8.36 7.19 -6.74
N ARG A 24 7.62 7.95 -7.56
CA ARG A 24 8.03 9.31 -7.94
C ARG A 24 8.11 10.25 -6.73
N ALA A 25 7.14 10.20 -5.83
CA ALA A 25 7.04 11.15 -4.72
C ALA A 25 7.97 10.84 -3.52
N LEU A 26 8.32 9.57 -3.30
CA LEU A 26 9.04 9.14 -2.09
C LEU A 26 10.38 8.45 -2.38
N VAL A 27 10.61 7.98 -3.61
CA VAL A 27 11.85 7.30 -4.02
C VAL A 27 12.68 8.16 -4.96
N GLU A 28 12.09 8.71 -6.02
CA GLU A 28 12.80 9.56 -7.00
C GLU A 28 12.93 11.01 -6.55
N ALA A 29 11.98 11.50 -5.74
CA ALA A 29 12.04 12.84 -5.17
C ALA A 29 13.31 13.04 -4.34
N THR A 30 13.70 14.31 -4.16
CA THR A 30 14.88 14.62 -3.33
C THR A 30 14.65 14.11 -1.90
N ARG A 31 15.75 13.76 -1.21
CA ARG A 31 15.67 13.32 0.20
C ARG A 31 14.92 14.31 1.09
N THR A 32 15.02 15.61 0.79
CA THR A 32 14.33 16.67 1.52
C THR A 32 12.83 16.62 1.28
N ASP A 33 12.39 16.57 0.02
CA ASP A 33 10.97 16.49 -0.35
C ASP A 33 10.31 15.24 0.19
N ALA A 34 10.94 14.08 -0.02
CA ALA A 34 10.41 12.80 0.46
C ALA A 34 10.29 12.77 1.99
N LYS A 35 11.24 13.37 2.72
CA LYS A 35 11.19 13.47 4.19
C LYS A 35 10.13 14.47 4.66
N GLN A 36 9.90 15.57 3.95
CA GLN A 36 8.82 16.51 4.25
C GLN A 36 7.46 15.86 4.03
N LEU A 37 7.28 15.13 2.92
CA LEU A 37 6.07 14.37 2.65
C LEU A 37 5.82 13.31 3.73
N TYR A 38 6.86 12.53 4.08
CA TYR A 38 6.80 11.54 5.15
C TYR A 38 6.41 12.16 6.50
N ARG A 39 6.96 13.32 6.87
CA ARG A 39 6.61 13.98 8.14
C ARG A 39 5.13 14.33 8.22
N ARG A 40 4.58 14.92 7.15
CA ARG A 40 3.16 15.28 7.09
C ARG A 40 2.26 14.06 7.31
N ILE A 41 2.54 12.97 6.60
CA ILE A 41 1.72 11.75 6.74
C ILE A 41 1.95 11.03 8.07
N GLU A 42 3.15 11.10 8.67
CA GLU A 42 3.44 10.57 10.01
C GLU A 42 2.63 11.31 11.09
N GLU A 43 2.47 12.63 10.93
CA GLU A 43 1.66 13.49 11.79
C GLU A 43 0.14 13.25 11.62
N GLY A 44 -0.26 12.35 10.72
CA GLY A 44 -1.66 12.02 10.43
C GLY A 44 -2.31 12.91 9.39
N GLU A 45 -1.54 13.76 8.69
CA GLU A 45 -2.08 14.61 7.61
C GLU A 45 -2.31 13.79 6.33
N ARG A 46 -3.40 14.11 5.62
CA ARG A 46 -3.58 13.69 4.22
C ARG A 46 -2.77 14.62 3.31
N ALA A 47 -1.58 14.19 2.93
CA ALA A 47 -0.71 14.98 2.08
C ALA A 47 -1.08 14.85 0.59
N ALA A 48 -1.05 15.96 -0.15
CA ALA A 48 -1.24 15.91 -1.60
C ALA A 48 -0.05 15.22 -2.28
N LEU A 49 -0.34 14.23 -3.14
CA LEU A 49 0.67 13.45 -3.86
C LEU A 49 0.86 13.96 -5.28
N ALA A 50 -0.21 13.98 -6.08
CA ALA A 50 -0.19 14.41 -7.46
C ALA A 50 -1.61 14.69 -7.99
N ASN A 51 -1.69 15.45 -9.08
CA ASN A 51 -2.91 15.59 -9.88
C ASN A 51 -2.66 14.92 -11.24
N VAL A 52 -3.50 13.93 -11.60
CA VAL A 52 -3.38 13.18 -12.84
C VAL A 52 -4.50 13.58 -13.77
N ARG A 53 -4.16 13.99 -15.01
CA ARG A 53 -5.15 14.21 -16.06
C ARG A 53 -5.56 12.86 -16.63
N MET A 54 -6.86 12.59 -16.58
CA MET A 54 -7.49 11.38 -17.08
C MET A 54 -7.70 11.49 -18.60
N GLU A 55 -7.99 10.34 -19.24
CA GLU A 55 -8.25 10.25 -20.68
C GLU A 55 -9.47 11.09 -21.13
N ASP A 56 -10.41 11.31 -20.22
CA ASP A 56 -11.61 12.16 -20.38
C ASP A 56 -11.34 13.66 -20.14
N ASP A 57 -10.07 14.09 -20.07
CA ASP A 57 -9.66 15.47 -19.74
C ASP A 57 -9.92 15.91 -18.28
N SER A 58 -10.70 15.12 -17.54
CA SER A 58 -10.90 15.27 -16.10
C SER A 58 -9.59 15.19 -15.29
N THR A 59 -9.44 15.99 -14.23
CA THR A 59 -8.27 15.92 -13.33
C THR A 59 -8.63 15.18 -12.06
N ALA A 60 -7.89 14.12 -11.75
CA ALA A 60 -8.02 13.38 -10.50
C ALA A 60 -6.88 13.75 -9.54
N ALA A 61 -7.25 14.25 -8.37
CA ALA A 61 -6.30 14.49 -7.29
C ALA A 61 -6.02 13.19 -6.52
N PHE A 62 -4.75 12.94 -6.25
CA PHE A 62 -4.28 11.81 -5.43
C PHE A 62 -3.69 12.35 -4.14
N GLY A 63 -4.21 11.86 -3.01
CA GLY A 63 -3.66 12.10 -1.68
C GLY A 63 -2.92 10.87 -1.15
N LEU A 64 -2.05 11.09 -0.17
CA LEU A 64 -1.34 10.06 0.58
C LEU A 64 -1.60 10.24 2.07
N SER A 65 -1.91 9.14 2.75
CA SER A 65 -2.01 9.07 4.21
C SER A 65 -1.26 7.84 4.73
N LEU A 66 -0.89 7.87 6.00
CA LEU A 66 -0.18 6.79 6.67
C LEU A 66 -0.90 6.44 7.98
N ASP A 67 -1.27 5.17 8.11
CA ASP A 67 -1.65 4.57 9.39
C ASP A 67 -0.47 3.75 9.90
N HIS A 68 0.11 4.19 11.01
CA HIS A 68 1.24 3.52 11.66
C HIS A 68 0.89 2.96 13.04
N SER A 69 -0.40 2.78 13.32
CA SER A 69 -0.91 2.36 14.64
C SER A 69 -0.32 1.02 15.08
N GLU A 70 -0.13 0.09 14.15
CA GLU A 70 0.42 -1.24 14.40
C GLU A 70 1.94 -1.34 14.18
N PHE A 71 2.63 -0.22 13.93
CA PHE A 71 4.07 -0.25 13.73
C PHE A 71 4.80 -0.63 15.02
N ARG A 72 5.58 -1.71 14.96
CA ARG A 72 6.38 -2.21 16.08
C ARG A 72 7.72 -1.50 16.14
N GLY A 73 7.85 -0.52 17.04
CA GLY A 73 9.09 0.18 17.33
C GLY A 73 8.97 1.69 17.13
N LYS A 74 10.09 2.35 16.79
CA LYS A 74 10.11 3.77 16.48
C LYS A 74 10.14 3.96 14.97
N LEU A 75 9.00 4.32 14.38
CA LEU A 75 8.93 4.64 12.97
C LEU A 75 9.82 5.86 12.70
N ASN A 76 10.65 5.75 11.68
CA ASN A 76 11.49 6.83 11.20
C ASN A 76 11.55 6.75 9.67
N TYR A 77 11.98 7.82 9.02
CA TYR A 77 12.04 7.89 7.56
C TYR A 77 12.84 6.74 6.92
N GLY A 78 13.89 6.23 7.58
CA GLY A 78 14.66 5.08 7.09
C GLY A 78 13.83 3.79 7.09
N ALA A 79 13.22 3.46 8.23
CA ALA A 79 12.33 2.31 8.39
C ALA A 79 11.14 2.38 7.41
N PHE A 80 10.49 3.54 7.33
CA PHE A 80 9.39 3.79 6.39
C PHE A 80 9.83 3.57 4.94
N ARG A 81 10.97 4.13 4.53
CA ARG A 81 11.49 4.00 3.17
C ARG A 81 11.86 2.54 2.85
N ALA A 82 12.36 1.79 3.82
CA ALA A 82 12.61 0.36 3.66
C ALA A 82 11.29 -0.39 3.39
N SER A 83 10.27 -0.19 4.23
CA SER A 83 8.93 -0.81 4.02
C SER A 83 8.31 -0.41 2.69
N LEU A 84 8.42 0.86 2.29
CA LEU A 84 7.91 1.35 1.01
C LEU A 84 8.63 0.73 -0.18
N ASN A 85 9.96 0.64 -0.15
CA ASN A 85 10.72 0.02 -1.23
C ASN A 85 10.36 -1.47 -1.38
N THR A 86 10.22 -2.19 -0.27
CA THR A 86 9.75 -3.58 -0.28
C THR A 86 8.35 -3.69 -0.86
N LEU A 87 7.44 -2.77 -0.51
CA LEU A 87 6.09 -2.73 -1.06
C LEU A 87 6.10 -2.52 -2.58
N LEU A 88 6.86 -1.54 -3.06
CA LEU A 88 6.96 -1.25 -4.49
C LEU A 88 7.60 -2.40 -5.27
N ALA A 89 8.60 -3.08 -4.70
CA ALA A 89 9.19 -4.28 -5.29
C ALA A 89 8.16 -5.42 -5.39
N ASN A 90 7.41 -5.70 -4.32
CA ASN A 90 6.40 -6.75 -4.29
C ASN A 90 5.24 -6.45 -5.26
N VAL A 91 4.83 -5.18 -5.36
CA VAL A 91 3.82 -4.72 -6.33
C VAL A 91 4.34 -4.90 -7.76
N GLY A 92 5.57 -4.47 -8.04
CA GLY A 92 6.18 -4.65 -9.35
C GLY A 92 6.26 -6.12 -9.76
N GLN A 93 6.64 -7.00 -8.83
CA GLN A 93 6.69 -8.44 -9.06
C GLN A 93 5.28 -9.01 -9.33
N ALA A 94 4.28 -8.67 -8.51
CA ALA A 94 2.91 -9.14 -8.69
C ALA A 94 2.31 -8.70 -10.03
N LEU A 95 2.64 -7.50 -10.50
CA LEU A 95 2.23 -6.99 -11.82
C LEU A 95 2.96 -7.70 -12.97
N GLN A 96 4.24 -8.05 -12.79
CA GLN A 96 5.02 -8.80 -13.79
C GLN A 96 4.58 -10.26 -13.91
N GLU A 97 4.25 -10.91 -12.79
CA GLU A 97 3.82 -12.31 -12.76
C GLU A 97 2.36 -12.50 -13.23
N GLU A 98 1.67 -11.42 -13.62
CA GLU A 98 0.23 -11.40 -13.95
C GLU A 98 -0.63 -12.11 -12.89
N LYS A 99 -0.12 -12.16 -11.65
CA LYS A 99 -0.71 -12.93 -10.58
C LYS A 99 -2.05 -12.29 -10.24
N ALA A 100 -3.04 -13.13 -9.89
CA ALA A 100 -4.33 -12.63 -9.42
C ALA A 100 -4.09 -11.80 -8.15
N ILE A 101 -4.09 -10.46 -8.31
CA ILE A 101 -3.91 -9.53 -7.21
C ILE A 101 -5.15 -9.64 -6.35
N GLN A 102 -4.99 -10.15 -5.13
CA GLN A 102 -6.09 -10.20 -4.18
C GLN A 102 -6.40 -8.77 -3.75
N VAL A 103 -7.64 -8.34 -4.00
CA VAL A 103 -8.13 -7.02 -3.59
C VAL A 103 -9.28 -7.26 -2.62
N PHE A 104 -9.11 -6.78 -1.39
CA PHE A 104 -10.13 -6.85 -0.37
C PHE A 104 -10.91 -5.54 -0.37
N ASN A 105 -12.22 -5.60 -0.56
CA ASN A 105 -13.08 -4.42 -0.51
C ASN A 105 -13.66 -4.28 0.89
N ALA A 106 -13.82 -3.04 1.35
CA ALA A 106 -14.53 -2.79 2.60
C ALA A 106 -16.00 -3.28 2.48
N GLN A 107 -16.44 -4.14 3.40
CA GLN A 107 -17.81 -4.69 3.41
C GLN A 107 -18.87 -3.64 3.78
N ASP A 108 -18.48 -2.49 4.33
CA ASP A 108 -19.39 -1.48 4.90
C ASP A 108 -19.88 -0.42 3.88
N GLY A 109 -19.74 -0.66 2.58
CA GLY A 109 -20.24 0.24 1.53
C GLY A 109 -19.30 1.40 1.15
N GLY A 110 -18.05 1.40 1.66
CA GLY A 110 -16.98 2.27 1.18
C GLY A 110 -16.36 1.78 -0.13
N ALA A 111 -15.78 2.69 -0.91
CA ALA A 111 -15.06 2.35 -2.15
C ALA A 111 -13.61 1.88 -1.90
N SER A 112 -13.23 1.71 -0.63
CA SER A 112 -11.86 1.38 -0.23
C SER A 112 -11.46 -0.03 -0.65
N MET A 113 -10.35 -0.11 -1.35
CA MET A 113 -9.73 -1.33 -1.87
C MET A 113 -8.39 -1.54 -1.18
N ILE A 114 -8.22 -2.64 -0.46
CA ILE A 114 -6.95 -3.05 0.14
C ILE A 114 -6.27 -4.03 -0.80
N PHE A 115 -5.05 -3.73 -1.23
CA PHE A 115 -4.25 -4.63 -2.05
C PHE A 115 -3.55 -5.64 -1.15
N GLY A 116 -3.83 -6.92 -1.36
CA GLY A 116 -3.25 -8.06 -0.64
C GLY A 116 -1.79 -8.34 -0.98
N ILE A 117 -0.98 -7.29 -1.12
CA ILE A 117 0.46 -7.36 -1.40
C ILE A 117 1.17 -6.78 -0.17
N PRO A 118 1.46 -7.62 0.84
CA PRO A 118 2.14 -7.17 2.04
C PRO A 118 3.62 -6.91 1.77
N ALA A 119 4.16 -5.90 2.42
CA ALA A 119 5.58 -5.60 2.49
C ALA A 119 6.08 -5.92 3.91
N VAL A 120 6.76 -7.05 4.04
CA VAL A 120 7.31 -7.50 5.32
C VAL A 120 8.71 -6.94 5.48
N THR A 121 8.96 -6.22 6.57
CA THR A 121 10.27 -5.65 6.89
C THR A 121 10.65 -5.95 8.33
N VAL A 122 11.93 -6.16 8.59
CA VAL A 122 12.45 -6.40 9.95
C VAL A 122 13.35 -5.22 10.33
N GLU A 123 12.90 -4.45 11.31
CA GLU A 123 13.62 -3.29 11.82
C GLU A 123 13.97 -3.52 13.29
N GLN A 124 15.26 -3.51 13.64
CA GLN A 124 15.75 -3.77 15.00
C GLN A 124 15.18 -5.07 15.63
N GLY A 125 15.04 -6.12 14.82
CA GLY A 125 14.47 -7.40 15.26
C GLY A 125 12.95 -7.41 15.40
N LYS A 126 12.25 -6.35 14.97
CA LYS A 126 10.79 -6.26 14.97
C LYS A 126 10.25 -6.36 13.55
N THR A 127 9.41 -7.36 13.32
CA THR A 127 8.70 -7.53 12.05
C THR A 127 7.57 -6.50 11.95
N ASN A 128 7.48 -5.85 10.79
CA ASN A 128 6.46 -4.88 10.44
C ASN A 128 5.90 -5.24 9.07
N VAL A 129 4.58 -5.18 8.93
CA VAL A 129 3.88 -5.46 7.68
C VAL A 129 3.23 -4.18 7.20
N LEU A 130 3.58 -3.72 6.00
CA LEU A 130 2.97 -2.57 5.36
C LEU A 130 2.10 -3.04 4.18
N VAL A 131 0.87 -2.52 4.08
CA VAL A 131 -0.03 -2.75 2.94
C VAL A 131 -0.45 -1.44 2.30
N LEU A 132 -0.85 -1.51 1.03
CA LEU A 132 -1.44 -0.39 0.30
C LEU A 132 -2.96 -0.55 0.27
N SER A 133 -3.65 0.52 0.62
CA SER A 133 -5.09 0.66 0.39
C SER A 133 -5.36 1.90 -0.47
N ALA A 134 -6.47 1.88 -1.19
CA ALA A 134 -6.89 2.99 -2.02
C ALA A 134 -8.38 3.25 -1.89
N ASP A 135 -8.74 4.51 -1.72
CA ASP A 135 -10.13 4.95 -1.66
C ASP A 135 -10.40 5.98 -2.76
N PRO A 136 -10.95 5.56 -3.92
CA PRO A 136 -11.32 6.46 -5.00
C PRO A 136 -12.56 7.31 -4.68
N GLY A 137 -13.30 6.98 -3.61
CA GLY A 137 -14.51 7.69 -3.17
C GLY A 137 -14.25 8.82 -2.18
N ALA A 138 -13.00 9.05 -1.78
CA ALA A 138 -12.71 10.03 -0.74
C ALA A 138 -13.05 11.45 -1.24
N SER A 139 -13.60 12.27 -0.34
CA SER A 139 -14.00 13.64 -0.67
C SER A 139 -12.79 14.43 -1.19
N GLY A 140 -12.86 14.89 -2.44
CA GLY A 140 -11.77 15.66 -3.07
C GLY A 140 -10.77 14.85 -3.91
N GLY A 141 -11.00 13.55 -4.14
CA GLY A 141 -10.20 12.72 -5.04
C GLY A 141 -9.73 11.41 -4.41
N THR A 142 -8.89 10.67 -5.11
CA THR A 142 -8.41 9.36 -4.68
C THR A 142 -7.43 9.47 -3.50
N GLU A 143 -7.66 8.70 -2.44
CA GLU A 143 -6.72 8.58 -1.32
C GLU A 143 -5.93 7.27 -1.42
N LEU A 144 -4.60 7.36 -1.38
CA LEU A 144 -3.72 6.22 -1.15
C LEU A 144 -3.40 6.18 0.34
N ARG A 145 -3.65 5.06 0.99
CA ARG A 145 -3.38 4.85 2.42
C ARG A 145 -2.38 3.73 2.59
N LEU A 146 -1.23 4.08 3.15
CA LEU A 146 -0.22 3.13 3.61
C LEU A 146 -0.60 2.70 5.02
N MET A 147 -0.77 1.41 5.27
CA MET A 147 -1.22 0.91 6.57
C MET A 147 -0.26 -0.13 7.10
N TYR A 148 0.26 0.10 8.30
CA TYR A 148 0.94 -0.94 9.05
C TYR A 148 -0.10 -1.85 9.71
N LEU A 149 0.09 -3.15 9.56
CA LEU A 149 -0.77 -4.18 10.14
C LEU A 149 0.03 -5.04 11.11
N ASP A 150 -0.67 -5.65 12.06
CA ASP A 150 -0.05 -6.54 13.02
C ASP A 150 0.55 -7.77 12.29
N PRO A 151 1.85 -8.05 12.47
CA PRO A 151 2.49 -9.17 11.79
C PRO A 151 1.92 -10.53 12.19
N GLN A 152 1.30 -10.69 13.36
CA GLN A 152 0.75 -11.99 13.80
C GLN A 152 -0.46 -12.41 12.96
N GLN A 153 -1.16 -11.44 12.36
CA GLN A 153 -2.22 -11.72 11.38
C GLN A 153 -1.68 -12.39 10.11
N PHE A 154 -0.39 -12.19 9.83
CA PHE A 154 0.31 -12.75 8.67
C PHE A 154 1.18 -13.96 9.04
N GLU A 155 1.53 -14.15 10.32
CA GLU A 155 2.24 -15.33 10.80
C GLU A 155 1.49 -16.64 10.45
N GLN A 156 0.16 -16.65 10.38
CA GLN A 156 -0.60 -17.84 9.94
C GLN A 156 -0.52 -18.12 8.43
N GLN A 157 -0.16 -17.13 7.61
CA GLN A 157 0.05 -17.31 6.16
C GLN A 157 1.51 -17.65 5.81
N PHE A 158 2.46 -17.25 6.66
CA PHE A 158 3.90 -17.49 6.48
C PHE A 158 4.47 -18.59 7.39
N ALA A 159 3.70 -19.10 8.35
CA ALA A 159 3.97 -20.37 9.01
C ALA A 159 3.84 -21.46 7.95
N ALA A 160 4.97 -21.80 7.34
CA ALA A 160 5.10 -23.03 6.57
C ALA A 160 4.57 -24.21 7.41
N PRO A 161 3.96 -25.22 6.79
CA PRO A 161 3.62 -26.45 7.49
C PRO A 161 4.93 -27.13 7.93
N GLU A 162 5.33 -26.90 9.18
CA GLU A 162 6.34 -27.73 9.83
C GLU A 162 5.68 -29.04 10.32
N GLU A 163 6.31 -30.14 9.91
CA GLU A 163 6.29 -31.47 10.51
C GLU A 163 5.21 -32.49 10.10
N GLY A 164 5.50 -33.16 8.98
CA GLY A 164 5.18 -34.57 8.77
C GLY A 164 6.47 -35.40 8.67
N ALA A 165 7.28 -35.45 9.72
CA ALA A 165 8.46 -36.31 9.79
C ALA A 165 8.53 -37.06 11.13
N GLY A 166 8.43 -38.40 11.04
CA GLY A 166 9.13 -39.30 11.96
C GLY A 166 8.47 -39.59 13.31
N GLY A 167 7.40 -40.38 13.30
CA GLY A 167 6.91 -41.10 14.48
C GLY A 167 6.96 -42.61 14.26
N THR A 168 8.14 -43.20 14.33
CA THR A 168 8.35 -44.66 14.42
C THR A 168 7.69 -45.18 15.69
N VAL A 169 6.72 -46.10 15.56
CA VAL A 169 6.29 -46.95 16.68
C VAL A 169 6.54 -48.41 16.29
N ALA A 170 7.34 -49.04 17.14
CA ALA A 170 7.77 -50.43 17.09
C ALA A 170 6.62 -51.41 17.36
#